data_AF-Q95W92-F1
#
_entry.id   AF-Q95W92-F1
#
_cell.length_a   1.000
_cell.length_b   1.000
_cell.length_c   1.000
_cell.angle_alpha   90.00
_cell.angle_beta   90.00
_cell.angle_gamma   90.00
#
_symmetry.space_group_name_H-M   'P 1'
#
loop_
_entity.id
_entity.type
_entity.pdbx_description
1 polymer ?
#
loop_
_entity_poly.entity_id
_entity_poly.type
_entity_poly.pdbx_seq_one_letter_code
_entity_poly.pdbx_strand_id
1 'polypeptide(L)' 'FVVVARADDDDDEVTKTKKGVMKAISEIKHFFQSDPLGKKLVEVMKDVASVCEMVRKKARMALKEYVRKLVKEDE' A
#
# COMPACT_ATOMS: atom_id res chain seq x y z
N PHE A 1 40.02 -24.95 -18.29
CA PHE A 1 39.75 -23.74 -17.48
C PHE A 1 38.25 -23.63 -17.29
N VAL A 2 37.76 -23.88 -16.08
CA VAL A 2 36.33 -23.71 -15.75
C VAL A 2 36.12 -22.24 -15.39
N VAL A 3 35.34 -21.54 -16.20
CA VAL A 3 34.93 -20.16 -15.92
C VAL A 3 33.74 -20.23 -14.98
N VAL A 4 33.96 -19.89 -13.71
CA VAL A 4 32.89 -19.60 -12.76
C VAL A 4 32.40 -18.19 -13.06
N ALA A 5 31.23 -18.07 -13.68
CA ALA A 5 30.55 -16.78 -13.82
C ALA A 5 30.07 -16.33 -12.43
N ARG A 6 30.65 -15.24 -11.92
CA ARG A 6 30.24 -14.60 -10.67
C ARG A 6 28.80 -14.08 -10.80
N ALA A 7 27.94 -14.52 -9.90
CA ALA A 7 26.60 -13.96 -9.68
C ALA A 7 26.68 -12.73 -8.76
N ASP A 8 27.60 -11.79 -9.03
CA ASP A 8 27.81 -10.60 -8.18
C ASP A 8 27.23 -9.30 -8.81
N ASP A 9 26.79 -9.31 -10.09
CA ASP A 9 26.32 -8.10 -10.78
C ASP A 9 24.80 -7.80 -10.62
N ASP A 10 23.97 -8.81 -10.31
CA ASP A 10 22.51 -8.61 -10.17
C ASP A 10 22.12 -7.91 -8.84
N ASP A 11 22.93 -8.04 -7.78
CA ASP A 11 22.65 -7.44 -6.47
C ASP A 11 22.98 -5.91 -6.44
N ASP A 12 23.95 -5.47 -7.24
CA ASP A 12 24.45 -4.09 -7.21
C ASP A 12 23.53 -3.09 -7.95
N GLU A 13 22.82 -3.55 -8.99
CA GLU A 13 21.83 -2.75 -9.72
C GLU A 13 20.52 -2.61 -8.93
N VAL A 14 20.04 -3.71 -8.36
CA VAL A 14 18.82 -3.76 -7.53
C VAL A 14 18.98 -2.91 -6.27
N THR A 15 20.16 -2.88 -5.66
CA THR A 15 20.42 -2.05 -4.47
C THR A 15 20.49 -0.55 -4.79
N LYS A 16 21.06 -0.15 -5.94
CA LYS A 16 21.07 1.25 -6.41
C LYS A 16 19.67 1.76 -6.75
N THR A 17 18.89 0.97 -7.48
CA THR A 17 17.50 1.34 -7.83
C THR A 17 16.61 1.44 -6.59
N LYS A 18 16.71 0.48 -5.64
CA LYS A 18 16.03 0.56 -4.34
C LYS A 18 16.40 1.83 -3.55
N LYS A 19 17.69 2.21 -3.54
CA LYS A 19 18.16 3.41 -2.84
C LYS A 19 17.62 4.70 -3.46
N GLY A 20 17.56 4.78 -4.80
CA GLY A 20 16.95 5.91 -5.51
C GLY A 20 15.46 6.06 -5.19
N VAL A 21 14.72 4.95 -5.21
CA VAL A 21 13.29 4.92 -4.86
C VAL A 21 13.07 5.32 -3.40
N MET A 22 13.88 4.83 -2.45
CA MET A 22 13.79 5.25 -1.04
C MET A 22 14.00 6.76 -0.86
N LYS A 23 14.94 7.36 -1.59
CA LYS A 23 15.18 8.80 -1.51
C LYS A 23 13.97 9.61 -2.01
N ALA A 24 13.41 9.23 -3.16
CA ALA A 24 12.21 9.87 -3.69
C ALA A 24 11.02 9.75 -2.74
N ILE A 25 10.80 8.57 -2.15
CA ILE A 25 9.77 8.35 -1.14
C ILE A 25 10.01 9.21 0.11
N SER A 26 11.27 9.38 0.53
CA SER A 26 11.62 10.22 1.68
C SER A 26 11.33 11.71 1.42
N GLU A 27 11.62 12.21 0.22
CA GLU A 27 11.32 13.60 -0.16
C GLU A 27 9.81 13.85 -0.22
N ILE A 28 9.06 12.92 -0.81
CA ILE A 28 7.61 12.94 -0.84
C ILE A 28 7.04 12.90 0.59
N LYS A 29 7.55 12.00 1.44
CA LYS A 29 7.17 11.93 2.87
C LYS A 29 7.45 13.25 3.59
N HIS A 30 8.61 13.87 3.33
CA HIS A 30 8.95 15.15 3.93
C HIS A 30 8.00 16.26 3.48
N PHE A 31 7.60 16.29 2.20
CA PHE A 31 6.57 17.21 1.71
C PHE A 31 5.25 17.03 2.47
N PHE A 32 4.76 15.80 2.60
CA PHE A 32 3.51 15.53 3.34
C PHE A 32 3.57 15.87 4.84
N GLN A 33 4.76 15.85 5.46
CA GLN A 33 4.92 16.08 6.89
C GLN A 33 5.26 17.53 7.26
N SER A 34 6.06 18.21 6.44
CA SER A 34 6.62 19.52 6.75
C SER A 34 5.94 20.65 6.00
N ASP A 35 5.47 20.40 4.77
CA ASP A 35 4.87 21.43 3.92
C ASP A 35 3.41 21.72 4.33
N PRO A 36 2.98 22.99 4.42
CA PRO A 36 1.59 23.36 4.69
C PRO A 36 0.57 22.74 3.71
N LEU A 37 0.91 22.61 2.42
CA LEU A 37 0.05 21.96 1.43
C LEU A 37 0.05 20.45 1.63
N GLY A 38 1.21 19.86 1.92
CA GLY A 38 1.35 18.44 2.24
C GLY A 38 0.49 18.03 3.44
N LYS A 39 0.49 18.82 4.51
CA LYS A 39 -0.33 18.59 5.70
C LYS A 39 -1.83 18.62 5.39
N LYS A 40 -2.29 19.59 4.57
CA LYS A 40 -3.69 19.64 4.11
C LYS A 40 -4.07 18.41 3.29
N LEU A 41 -3.17 17.94 2.42
CA LEU A 41 -3.42 16.74 1.62
C LEU A 41 -3.50 15.48 2.50
N VAL A 42 -2.68 15.39 3.55
CA VAL A 42 -2.77 14.30 4.55
C VAL A 42 -4.12 14.33 5.28
N GLU A 43 -4.63 15.50 5.62
CA GLU A 43 -5.94 15.66 6.26
C GLU A 43 -7.08 15.17 5.35
N VAL A 44 -7.11 15.61 4.09
CA VAL A 44 -8.10 15.14 3.10
C VAL A 44 -7.99 13.62 2.88
N MET A 45 -6.77 13.07 2.85
CA MET A 45 -6.56 11.63 2.71
C MET A 45 -7.10 10.83 3.91
N LYS A 46 -7.07 11.37 5.13
CA LYS A 46 -7.67 10.72 6.30
C LYS A 46 -9.18 10.65 6.18
N ASP A 47 -9.82 11.70 5.68
CA ASP A 47 -11.27 11.70 5.46
C ASP A 47 -11.67 10.67 4.40
N VAL A 48 -10.92 10.61 3.30
CA VAL A 48 -11.11 9.59 2.26
C VAL A 48 -10.93 8.17 2.83
N ALA A 49 -9.91 7.96 3.68
CA ALA A 49 -9.68 6.67 4.33
C ALA A 49 -10.84 6.28 5.26
N SER A 50 -11.40 7.24 6.01
CA SER A 50 -12.57 7.03 6.87
C SER A 50 -13.81 6.61 6.05
N VAL A 51 -14.06 7.28 4.93
CA VAL A 51 -15.14 6.91 4.00
C VAL A 51 -14.91 5.51 3.44
N CYS A 52 -13.67 5.18 3.04
CA CYS A 52 -13.32 3.85 2.55
C CYS A 52 -13.56 2.76 3.62
N GLU A 53 -13.21 3.03 4.88
CA GLU A 53 -13.45 2.12 5.99
C GLU A 53 -14.94 1.87 6.20
N MET A 54 -15.77 2.92 6.11
CA MET A 54 -17.23 2.78 6.17
C MET A 54 -17.79 1.94 5.03
N VAL A 55 -17.32 2.16 3.79
CA VAL A 55 -17.71 1.34 2.63
C VAL A 55 -17.31 -0.11 2.85
N ARG A 56 -16.08 -0.37 3.34
CA ARG A 56 -15.61 -1.72 3.65
C ARG A 56 -16.45 -2.41 4.72
N LYS A 57 -16.85 -1.69 5.78
CA LYS A 57 -17.74 -2.21 6.82
C LYS A 57 -19.11 -2.57 6.24
N LYS A 58 -19.69 -1.71 5.42
CA LYS A 58 -20.98 -1.99 4.74
C LYS A 58 -20.88 -3.20 3.83
N ALA A 59 -19.83 -3.30 3.01
CA ALA A 59 -19.59 -4.45 2.15
C ALA A 59 -19.45 -5.76 2.96
N ARG A 60 -18.68 -5.73 4.07
CA ARG A 60 -18.56 -6.88 4.97
C ARG A 60 -19.89 -7.29 5.62
N MET A 61 -20.72 -6.32 6.00
CA MET A 61 -22.04 -6.61 6.56
C MET A 61 -22.97 -7.23 5.52
N ALA A 62 -23.05 -6.66 4.32
CA ALA A 62 -23.84 -7.19 3.22
C ALA A 62 -23.40 -8.62 2.86
N LEU A 63 -22.07 -8.86 2.78
CA LEU A 63 -21.52 -10.19 2.55
C LEU A 63 -21.88 -11.17 3.67
N LYS A 64 -21.79 -10.74 4.95
CA LYS A 64 -22.14 -11.59 6.10
C LYS A 64 -23.62 -11.95 6.10
N GLU A 65 -24.49 -11.02 5.74
CA GLU A 65 -25.92 -11.29 5.61
C GLU A 65 -26.20 -12.25 4.46
N TYR A 66 -25.56 -12.04 3.31
CA TYR A 66 -25.68 -12.94 2.16
C TYR A 66 -25.25 -14.37 2.50
N VAL A 67 -24.09 -14.53 3.13
CA VAL A 67 -23.59 -15.85 3.57
C VAL A 67 -24.52 -16.50 4.59
N ARG A 68 -25.09 -15.73 5.53
CA ARG A 68 -26.07 -16.26 6.49
C ARG A 68 -27.37 -16.72 5.85
N LYS A 69 -27.85 -16.05 4.80
CA LYS A 69 -29.03 -16.49 4.04
C LYS A 69 -28.71 -17.79 3.31
N LEU A 70 -27.55 -17.86 2.67
CA LEU A 70 -27.10 -19.06 1.96
C LEU A 70 -27.04 -20.30 2.88
N VAL A 71 -26.39 -20.17 4.04
CA VAL A 71 -26.28 -21.29 5.00
C VAL A 71 -27.64 -21.76 5.55
N LYS A 72 -28.65 -20.89 5.59
CA LYS A 72 -30.00 -21.25 6.03
C LYS A 72 -30.88 -21.86 4.95
N GLU A 73 -30.52 -21.67 3.68
CA GLU A 73 -31.23 -22.28 2.54
C GLU A 73 -30.70 -23.70 2.25
N ASP A 74 -29.49 -24.01 2.71
CA ASP A 74 -28.85 -25.34 2.62
C ASP A 74 -29.16 -26.28 3.82
N GLU A 75 -29.95 -25.84 4.82
CA GLU A 75 -30.47 -26.66 5.95
C GLU A 75 -31.95 -26.99 5.76
#